data_AF-A0A4Q5TI40-F1
#
_entry.id   AF-A0A4Q5TI40-F1
#
_cell.length_a   1.000
_cell.length_b   1.000
_cell.length_c   1.000
_cell.angle_alpha   90.00
_cell.angle_beta   90.00
_cell.angle_gamma   90.00
#
_symmetry.space_group_name_H-M   'P 1'
#
loop_
_entity.id
_entity.type
_entity.pdbx_description
1 polymer ?
#
loop_
_entity_poly.entity_id
_entity_poly.type
_entity_poly.pdbx_seq_one_letter_code
_entity_poly.pdbx_strand_id
1 'polypeptide(L)'
;LTTAWWKEERGDRIFVDVNQNARDRTIASAYSLRPKQGAPVSFPLTWDGLAAVDDPMAFTLRTVPDLLTSQGGDAWADIDAQPHSLEPLLDLWRADLERGLGDMPYPPEYPKMPGEPKRVQPSKDTRNKQG
;
A
#
# COMPACT_ATOMS: atom_id res chain seq x y z
N LEU A 1 11.30 3.14 6.75
CA LEU A 1 10.51 3.06 5.49
C LEU A 1 11.42 2.70 4.33
N THR A 2 10.94 2.00 3.30
CA THR A 2 11.69 1.71 2.07
C THR A 2 10.74 1.55 0.88
N THR A 3 11.20 1.91 -0.32
CA THR A 3 10.57 1.60 -1.61
C THR A 3 11.42 0.61 -2.42
N ALA A 4 12.46 0.02 -1.82
CA ALA A 4 13.36 -0.91 -2.50
C ALA A 4 12.60 -2.13 -3.03
N TRP A 5 12.71 -2.35 -4.34
CA TRP A 5 12.01 -3.41 -5.04
C TRP A 5 12.46 -4.79 -4.54
N TRP A 6 13.77 -4.99 -4.40
CA TRP A 6 14.38 -6.24 -3.96
C TRP A 6 14.17 -6.49 -2.46
N LYS A 7 13.66 -7.67 -2.09
CA LYS A 7 13.39 -8.01 -0.69
C LYS A 7 14.65 -7.97 0.16
N GLU A 8 15.77 -8.40 -0.40
CA GLU A 8 17.09 -8.37 0.24
C GLU A 8 17.59 -6.96 0.58
N GLU A 9 17.12 -5.93 -0.13
CA GLU A 9 17.52 -4.52 0.11
C GLU A 9 16.62 -3.82 1.12
N ARG A 10 15.50 -4.43 1.52
CA ARG A 10 14.52 -3.81 2.42
C ARG A 10 15.06 -3.71 3.85
N GLY A 11 15.74 -4.76 4.31
CA GLY A 11 16.10 -4.93 5.72
C GLY A 11 14.86 -4.91 6.63
N ASP A 12 15.02 -4.45 7.87
CA ASP A 12 13.94 -4.37 8.88
C ASP A 12 13.08 -3.11 8.74
N ARG A 13 12.68 -2.75 7.51
CA ARG A 13 11.91 -1.53 7.20
C ARG A 13 10.55 -1.88 6.62
N ILE A 14 9.56 -1.03 6.93
CA ILE A 14 8.24 -1.06 6.27
C ILE A 14 8.42 -0.72 4.79
N PHE A 15 7.98 -1.63 3.91
CA PHE A 15 7.96 -1.44 2.47
C PHE A 15 6.67 -0.73 2.03
N VAL A 16 6.80 0.38 1.31
CA VAL A 16 5.68 1.06 0.66
C VAL A 16 5.49 0.45 -0.72
N ASP A 17 4.47 -0.38 -0.87
CA ASP A 17 4.18 -1.06 -2.13
C ASP A 17 3.40 -0.14 -3.10
N VAL A 18 4.13 0.76 -3.75
CA VAL A 18 3.55 1.68 -4.75
C VAL A 18 2.92 0.96 -5.95
N ASN A 19 3.34 -0.28 -6.21
CA ASN A 19 2.82 -1.07 -7.33
C ASN A 19 1.39 -1.56 -7.09
N GLN A 20 0.82 -1.37 -5.89
CA GLN A 20 -0.60 -1.61 -5.62
C GLN A 20 -1.53 -0.66 -6.38
N ASN A 21 -1.03 0.47 -6.89
CA ASN A 21 -1.78 1.37 -7.78
C ASN A 21 -1.83 0.88 -9.24
N ALA A 22 -1.10 -0.18 -9.59
CA ALA A 22 -1.17 -0.77 -10.92
C ALA A 22 -2.49 -1.55 -11.11
N ARG A 23 -2.83 -1.85 -12.37
CA ARG A 23 -4.04 -2.62 -12.71
C ARG A 23 -3.94 -4.08 -12.24
N ASP A 24 -5.07 -4.71 -11.95
CA ASP A 24 -5.17 -6.14 -11.58
C ASP A 24 -4.32 -6.54 -10.34
N ARG A 25 -4.14 -5.59 -9.42
CA ARG A 25 -3.53 -5.83 -8.10
C ARG A 25 -4.58 -6.24 -7.08
N THR A 26 -4.20 -7.15 -6.18
CA THR A 26 -5.10 -7.61 -5.11
C THR A 26 -5.05 -6.64 -3.93
N ILE A 27 -6.23 -6.11 -3.57
CA ILE A 27 -6.45 -5.27 -2.39
C ILE A 27 -7.71 -5.77 -1.70
N ALA A 28 -7.63 -6.00 -0.39
CA ALA A 28 -8.80 -6.34 0.42
C ALA A 28 -9.69 -5.11 0.56
N SER A 29 -11.00 -5.24 0.32
CA SER A 29 -11.91 -4.11 0.48
C SER A 29 -12.08 -3.75 1.96
N ALA A 30 -12.50 -2.51 2.25
CA ALA A 30 -13.02 -2.15 3.56
C ALA A 30 -14.09 -3.16 4.00
N TYR A 31 -14.07 -3.50 5.29
CA TYR A 31 -14.94 -4.47 5.95
C TYR A 31 -14.83 -5.94 5.47
N SER A 32 -13.96 -6.24 4.50
CA SER A 32 -13.76 -7.63 4.08
C SER A 32 -13.07 -8.48 5.15
N LEU A 33 -13.48 -9.75 5.23
CA LEU A 33 -12.80 -10.74 6.04
C LEU A 33 -11.48 -11.16 5.39
N ARG A 34 -10.51 -11.48 6.24
CA ARG A 34 -9.24 -12.07 5.80
C ARG A 34 -9.25 -13.57 6.11
N PRO A 35 -8.67 -14.41 5.23
CA PRO A 35 -8.56 -15.84 5.44
C PRO A 35 -7.44 -16.15 6.46
N LYS A 36 -7.64 -15.69 7.70
CA LYS A 36 -6.74 -15.88 8.84
C LYS A 36 -7.55 -16.38 10.04
N GLN A 37 -6.87 -17.03 10.98
CA GLN A 37 -7.47 -17.46 12.24
C GLN A 37 -8.16 -16.28 12.93
N GLY A 38 -9.37 -16.51 13.44
CA GLY A 38 -10.20 -15.48 14.07
C GLY A 38 -11.06 -14.66 13.10
N ALA A 39 -10.92 -14.87 11.78
CA ALA A 39 -11.64 -14.12 10.74
C ALA A 39 -11.52 -12.59 10.94
N PRO A 40 -10.27 -12.04 10.93
CA PRO A 40 -10.07 -10.62 11.12
C PRO A 40 -10.61 -9.83 9.92
N VAL A 41 -10.96 -8.57 10.16
CA VAL A 41 -11.62 -7.66 9.23
C VAL A 41 -10.65 -6.55 8.82
N SER A 42 -10.67 -6.17 7.54
CA SER A 42 -10.03 -4.92 7.08
C SER A 42 -10.86 -3.73 7.55
N PHE A 43 -10.66 -3.30 8.80
CA PHE A 43 -11.54 -2.36 9.49
C PHE A 43 -11.09 -0.88 9.32
N PRO A 44 -11.93 0.00 8.77
CA PRO A 44 -11.67 1.44 8.71
C PRO A 44 -11.61 2.07 10.11
N LEU A 45 -10.67 3.00 10.30
CA LEU A 45 -10.43 3.70 11.57
C LEU A 45 -10.23 5.19 11.32
N THR A 46 -10.52 5.99 12.36
CA THR A 46 -10.07 7.39 12.42
C THR A 46 -8.55 7.44 12.62
N TRP A 47 -7.92 8.59 12.41
CA TRP A 47 -6.48 8.75 12.66
C TRP A 47 -6.11 8.47 14.13
N ASP A 48 -6.90 8.97 15.08
CA ASP A 48 -6.71 8.71 16.51
C ASP A 48 -6.94 7.24 16.85
N GLY A 49 -7.96 6.62 16.23
CA GLY A 49 -8.24 5.19 16.39
C GLY A 49 -7.09 4.32 15.88
N LEU A 50 -6.50 4.67 14.74
CA LEU A 50 -5.33 4.00 14.18
C LEU A 50 -4.11 4.12 15.11
N ALA A 51 -3.86 5.31 15.67
CA ALA A 51 -2.75 5.54 16.59
C ALA A 51 -2.87 4.74 17.90
N ALA A 52 -4.09 4.36 18.29
CA ALA A 52 -4.38 3.56 19.47
C ALA A 52 -4.42 2.04 19.21
N VAL A 53 -4.16 1.57 17.98
CA VAL A 53 -4.18 0.13 17.68
C VAL A 53 -2.92 -0.56 18.19
N ASP A 54 -3.10 -1.47 19.15
CA ASP A 54 -2.05 -2.37 19.61
C ASP A 54 -1.99 -3.67 18.79
N ASP A 55 -3.15 -4.21 18.39
CA ASP A 55 -3.26 -5.47 17.64
C ASP A 55 -4.34 -5.40 16.55
N PRO A 56 -3.97 -5.43 15.25
CA PRO A 56 -4.95 -5.44 14.16
C PRO A 56 -5.78 -6.74 14.11
N MET A 57 -5.37 -7.81 14.78
CA MET A 57 -6.14 -9.06 14.85
C MET A 57 -7.34 -8.97 15.81
N ALA A 58 -7.45 -7.89 16.60
CA ALA A 58 -8.59 -7.63 17.47
C ALA A 58 -9.87 -7.24 16.69
N PHE A 59 -9.73 -6.75 15.45
CA PHE A 59 -10.85 -6.44 14.56
C PHE A 59 -11.29 -7.70 13.83
N THR A 60 -12.40 -8.29 14.26
CA THR A 60 -12.90 -9.57 13.74
C THR A 60 -14.37 -9.48 13.37
N LEU A 61 -14.84 -10.50 12.64
CA LEU A 61 -16.28 -10.67 12.35
C LEU A 61 -17.16 -10.54 13.60
N ARG A 62 -16.65 -10.90 14.78
CA ARG A 62 -17.40 -10.91 16.05
C ARG A 62 -17.30 -9.60 16.83
N THR A 63 -16.24 -8.82 16.64
CA THR A 63 -15.97 -7.61 17.43
C THR A 63 -16.33 -6.34 16.67
N VAL A 64 -16.20 -6.34 15.34
CA VAL A 64 -16.44 -5.16 14.49
C VAL A 64 -17.84 -4.56 14.63
N PRO A 65 -18.95 -5.34 14.70
CA PRO A 65 -20.29 -4.76 14.85
C PRO A 65 -20.44 -3.89 16.11
N ASP A 66 -19.90 -4.33 17.24
CA ASP A 66 -19.93 -3.58 18.50
C ASP A 66 -19.00 -2.37 18.43
N LEU A 67 -17.81 -2.54 17.83
CA LEU A 67 -16.84 -1.46 17.66
C LEU A 67 -17.39 -0.31 16.79
N LEU A 68 -18.07 -0.62 15.68
CA LEU A 68 -18.75 0.35 14.82
C LEU A 68 -19.73 1.23 15.59
N THR A 69 -20.47 0.63 16.52
CA THR A 69 -21.42 1.35 17.38
C THR A 69 -20.67 2.23 18.39
N SER A 70 -19.59 1.71 18.98
CA SER A 70 -18.84 2.38 20.05
C SER A 70 -17.95 3.53 19.57
N GLN A 71 -17.43 3.49 18.33
CA GLN A 71 -16.48 4.49 17.83
C GLN A 71 -17.14 5.81 17.37
N GLY A 72 -18.46 5.93 17.54
CA GLY A 72 -19.20 7.16 17.23
C GLY A 72 -19.61 7.31 15.76
N GLY A 73 -19.54 6.25 14.95
CA GLY A 73 -20.01 6.23 13.57
C GLY A 73 -19.02 5.63 12.57
N ASP A 74 -19.25 5.92 11.28
CA ASP A 74 -18.35 5.51 10.20
C ASP A 74 -17.15 6.46 10.14
N ALA A 75 -15.95 5.92 10.37
CA ALA A 75 -14.70 6.68 10.32
C ALA A 75 -14.43 7.29 8.93
N TRP A 76 -15.02 6.75 7.88
CA TRP A 76 -14.84 7.19 6.49
C TRP A 76 -16.08 7.91 5.93
N ALA A 77 -17.00 8.38 6.77
CA ALA A 77 -18.27 9.01 6.34
C ALA A 77 -18.08 10.12 5.29
N ASP A 78 -16.98 10.88 5.37
CA ASP A 78 -16.70 12.02 4.48
C ASP A 78 -15.74 11.70 3.33
N ILE A 79 -15.39 10.42 3.09
CA ILE A 79 -14.39 10.04 2.07
C ILE A 79 -14.73 10.54 0.66
N ASP A 80 -16.02 10.52 0.31
CA ASP A 80 -16.53 10.96 -0.99
C ASP A 80 -16.98 12.43 -0.99
N ALA A 81 -16.91 13.12 0.15
CA ALA A 81 -17.41 14.49 0.29
C ALA A 81 -16.53 15.51 -0.46
N GLN A 82 -15.23 15.23 -0.60
CA GLN A 82 -14.27 16.11 -1.23
C GLN A 82 -13.33 15.35 -2.19
N PRO A 83 -13.50 15.47 -3.52
CA PRO A 83 -12.48 15.01 -4.44
C PRO A 83 -11.23 15.90 -4.31
N HIS A 84 -10.05 15.27 -4.34
CA HIS A 84 -8.76 15.95 -4.25
C HIS A 84 -7.99 15.89 -5.58
N SER A 85 -7.25 16.96 -5.89
CA SER A 85 -6.39 17.02 -7.06
C SER A 85 -5.09 16.24 -6.85
N LEU A 86 -4.58 15.60 -7.91
CA LEU A 86 -3.26 14.96 -7.92
C LEU A 86 -2.11 15.95 -8.19
N GLU A 87 -2.39 17.21 -8.54
CA GLU A 87 -1.35 18.18 -8.94
C GLU A 87 -0.20 18.32 -7.91
N PRO A 88 -0.46 18.40 -6.59
CA PRO A 88 0.63 18.47 -5.61
C PRO A 88 1.56 17.23 -5.64
N LEU A 89 1.02 16.05 -5.96
CA LEU A 89 1.81 14.83 -6.12
C LEU A 89 2.57 14.82 -7.44
N LEU A 90 2.01 15.40 -8.51
CA LEU A 90 2.69 15.57 -9.79
C LEU A 90 3.86 16.57 -9.69
N ASP A 91 3.74 17.60 -8.86
CA ASP A 91 4.86 18.51 -8.56
C ASP A 91 6.00 17.79 -7.84
N LEU A 92 5.69 16.93 -6.87
CA LEU A 92 6.69 16.07 -6.22
C LEU A 92 7.37 15.15 -7.24
N TRP A 93 6.61 14.55 -8.15
CA TRP A 93 7.15 13.72 -9.23
C TRP A 93 8.10 14.50 -10.15
N ARG A 94 7.74 15.73 -10.56
CA ARG A 94 8.62 16.58 -11.38
C ARG A 94 9.92 16.92 -10.64
N ALA A 95 9.84 17.22 -9.34
CA ALA A 95 11.01 17.45 -8.51
C ALA A 95 11.89 16.18 -8.37
N ASP A 96 11.29 15.00 -8.34
CA ASP A 96 12.03 13.72 -8.35
C ASP A 96 12.75 13.50 -9.69
N LEU A 97 12.12 13.82 -10.82
CA LEU A 97 12.78 13.79 -12.13
C LEU A 97 14.01 14.71 -12.19
N GLU A 98 13.93 15.92 -11.62
CA GLU A 98 15.08 16.84 -11.50
C GLU A 98 16.21 16.28 -10.62
N ARG A 99 15.87 15.45 -9.64
CA ARG A 99 16.84 14.70 -8.81
C ARG A 99 17.41 13.47 -9.51
N GLY A 100 17.00 13.19 -10.74
CA GLY A 100 17.37 11.99 -11.49
C GLY A 100 16.65 10.73 -11.04
N LEU A 101 15.58 10.86 -10.26
CA LEU A 101 14.72 9.76 -9.85
C LEU A 101 13.59 9.60 -10.88
N GLY A 102 13.57 8.45 -11.55
CA GLY A 102 12.58 8.12 -12.57
C GLY A 102 11.58 7.08 -12.08
N ASP A 103 10.95 6.40 -13.05
CA ASP A 103 9.94 5.39 -12.77
C ASP A 103 10.53 4.19 -12.02
N MET A 104 9.73 3.62 -11.12
CA MET A 104 10.13 2.44 -10.36
C MET A 104 9.84 1.15 -11.16
N PRO A 105 10.59 0.06 -10.90
CA PRO A 105 10.32 -1.21 -11.53
C PRO A 105 8.90 -1.72 -11.23
N TYR A 106 8.21 -2.17 -12.28
CA TYR A 106 6.98 -2.95 -12.14
C TYR A 106 7.29 -4.37 -11.66
N PRO A 107 6.28 -5.09 -11.12
CA PRO A 107 6.41 -6.50 -10.85
C PRO A 107 6.82 -7.29 -12.11
N PRO A 108 7.75 -8.26 -12.00
CA PRO A 108 8.30 -8.98 -13.15
C PRO A 108 7.22 -9.74 -13.93
N GLU A 109 6.15 -10.15 -13.28
CA GLU A 109 4.99 -10.84 -13.86
C GLU A 109 4.01 -9.92 -14.60
N TYR A 110 4.19 -8.61 -14.52
CA TYR A 110 3.20 -7.65 -15.03
C TYR A 110 3.31 -7.47 -16.56
N PRO A 111 2.25 -7.74 -17.34
CA PRO A 111 2.28 -7.62 -18.80
C PRO A 111 2.63 -6.19 -19.25
N LYS A 112 3.39 -6.07 -20.35
CA LYS A 112 3.59 -4.79 -21.02
C LYS A 112 2.41 -4.49 -21.94
N MET A 113 1.93 -3.26 -21.91
CA MET A 113 0.91 -2.81 -22.87
C MET A 113 1.56 -2.45 -24.21
N PRO A 114 0.89 -2.63 -25.36
CA PRO A 114 1.36 -2.11 -26.64
C PRO A 114 1.58 -0.60 -26.58
N GLY A 115 2.78 -0.13 -26.94
CA GLY A 115 3.15 1.29 -26.91
C GLY A 115 3.66 1.80 -25.55
N GLU A 116 3.78 0.94 -24.55
CA GLU A 116 4.31 1.33 -23.24
C GLU A 116 5.82 1.67 -23.29
N PRO A 117 6.27 2.77 -22.65
CA PRO A 117 7.68 3.11 -22.52
C PRO A 117 8.50 1.97 -21.90
N LYS A 118 9.82 1.95 -22.19
CA LYS A 118 10.71 0.92 -21.65
C LYS A 118 10.82 1.05 -20.13
N ARG A 119 10.11 0.18 -19.40
CA ARG A 119 10.24 0.05 -17.93
C ARG A 119 11.70 -0.19 -17.52
N VAL A 120 12.12 0.47 -16.45
CA VAL A 120 13.40 0.20 -15.80
C VAL A 120 13.42 -1.26 -15.35
N GLN A 121 14.35 -2.04 -15.88
CA GLN A 121 14.56 -3.41 -15.41
C GLN A 121 15.30 -3.32 -14.08
N PRO A 122 14.82 -3.99 -13.03
CA PRO A 122 15.53 -3.98 -11.76
C PRO A 122 16.88 -4.70 -11.97
N SER A 123 18.00 -4.00 -11.79
CA SER A 123 19.32 -4.62 -11.78
C SER A 123 19.56 -5.26 -10.43
N LYS A 124 19.97 -6.52 -10.40
CA LYS A 124 20.38 -7.23 -9.19
C LYS A 124 21.89 -7.18 -9.04
N ASP A 125 22.40 -6.89 -7.84
CA ASP A 125 23.81 -7.10 -7.54
C ASP A 125 24.09 -8.62 -7.41
N THR A 126 24.81 -9.18 -8.38
CA THR A 126 25.16 -10.61 -8.43
C THR A 126 26.45 -10.93 -7.67
N ARG A 127 27.10 -9.96 -7.02
CA ARG A 127 28.44 -10.12 -6.44
C ARG A 127 28.50 -10.95 -5.15
N ASN A 128 27.37 -11.28 -4.52
CA ASN A 128 27.33 -12.09 -3.29
C ASN A 128 26.85 -13.54 -3.51
N LYS A 129 27.32 -14.18 -4.58
CA LYS A 129 27.20 -15.63 -4.81
C LYS A 129 28.57 -16.29 -4.92
N GLN A 130 29.38 -16.19 -3.88
CA GLN A 130 30.49 -17.10 -3.60
C GLN A 130 30.52 -17.27 -2.09
N GLY A 131 30.29 -18.52 -1.65
CA GLY A 131 30.23 -18.91 -0.24
C GLY A 131 31.58 -19.10 0.41
#